data_AF-A0A1V5TQI1-F1
#
_entry.id   AF-A0A1V5TQI1-F1
#
_cell.length_a   1.000
_cell.length_b   1.000
_cell.length_c   1.000
_cell.angle_alpha   90.00
_cell.angle_beta   90.00
_cell.angle_gamma   90.00
#
_symmetry.space_group_name_H-M   'P 1'
#
loop_
_entity.id
_entity.type
_entity.pdbx_description
1 polymer ?
#
loop_
_entity_poly.entity_id
_entity_poly.type
_entity_poly.pdbx_seq_one_letter_code
_entity_poly.pdbx_strand_id
1 'polypeptide(L)'
;MIKDAEIAMVNAATFALDYQDKHYNADAAEIIKKFMSDSNHLKIKNDIQIYAISAINEIIKIKRDKANKGKNNKQLMQIFMRISPELSRRIKEDY
;
A
#
# COMPACT_ATOMS: atom_id res chain seq x y z
N MET A 1 6.98 -4.21 -16.54
CA MET A 1 7.63 -3.31 -15.56
C MET A 1 6.67 -2.27 -14.98
N ILE A 2 6.13 -1.29 -15.73
CA ILE A 2 5.17 -0.30 -15.15
C ILE A 2 3.90 -0.99 -14.60
N LYS A 3 3.32 -1.92 -15.37
CA LYS A 3 2.11 -2.67 -14.94
C LYS A 3 2.36 -3.54 -13.71
N ASP A 4 3.54 -4.13 -13.56
CA ASP A 4 3.87 -5.00 -12.44
C ASP A 4 3.99 -4.22 -11.13
N ALA A 5 4.55 -3.00 -11.20
CA ALA A 5 4.62 -2.07 -10.08
C ALA A 5 3.23 -1.60 -9.64
N GLU A 6 2.37 -1.22 -10.58
CA GLU A 6 0.98 -0.82 -10.27
C GLU A 6 0.19 -1.96 -9.61
N ILE A 7 0.31 -3.18 -10.15
CA ILE A 7 -0.33 -4.36 -9.54
C ILE A 7 0.19 -4.60 -8.12
N ALA A 8 1.50 -4.50 -7.91
CA ALA A 8 2.09 -4.66 -6.58
C ALA A 8 1.59 -3.59 -5.60
N MET A 9 1.47 -2.34 -6.03
CA MET A 9 0.93 -1.24 -5.22
C MET A 9 -0.52 -1.51 -4.81
N VAL A 10 -1.37 -1.91 -5.77
CA VAL A 10 -2.79 -2.18 -5.51
C VAL A 10 -2.97 -3.36 -4.57
N ASN A 11 -2.24 -4.45 -4.79
CA ASN A 11 -2.30 -5.63 -3.93
C ASN A 11 -1.82 -5.32 -2.51
N ALA A 12 -0.71 -4.58 -2.37
CA ALA A 12 -0.16 -4.21 -1.08
C ALA A 12 -1.07 -3.24 -0.32
N ALA A 13 -1.66 -2.26 -1.01
CA ALA A 13 -2.61 -1.34 -0.41
C ALA A 13 -3.89 -2.06 0.06
N THR A 14 -4.39 -3.01 -0.73
CA THR A 14 -5.54 -3.84 -0.38
C THR A 14 -5.24 -4.70 0.84
N PHE A 15 -4.09 -5.38 0.84
CA PHE A 15 -3.61 -6.16 1.98
C PHE A 15 -3.53 -5.31 3.26
N ALA A 16 -3.00 -4.10 3.17
CA ALA A 16 -2.86 -3.22 4.32
C ALA A 16 -4.20 -2.82 4.94
N LEU A 17 -5.20 -2.51 4.10
CA LEU A 17 -6.55 -2.18 4.56
C LEU A 17 -7.22 -3.36 5.24
N ASP A 18 -7.15 -4.55 4.64
CA ASP A 18 -7.74 -5.78 5.17
C ASP A 18 -7.06 -6.23 6.47
N TYR A 19 -5.74 -6.06 6.55
CA TYR A 19 -4.99 -6.35 7.78
C TYR A 19 -5.39 -5.39 8.90
N GLN A 20 -5.46 -4.08 8.62
CA GLN A 20 -5.83 -3.10 9.64
C GLN A 20 -7.28 -3.23 10.10
N ASP A 21 -8.20 -3.72 9.27
CA ASP A 21 -9.57 -4.02 9.71
C ASP A 21 -9.63 -5.14 10.75
N LYS A 22 -8.73 -6.13 10.64
CA LYS A 22 -8.59 -7.22 11.61
C LYS A 22 -7.72 -6.83 12.82
N HIS A 23 -6.82 -5.87 12.61
CA HIS A 23 -5.82 -5.40 13.57
C HIS A 23 -5.87 -3.87 13.64
N TYR A 24 -6.89 -3.31 14.29
CA TYR A 24 -7.22 -1.87 14.26
C TYR A 24 -6.06 -0.93 14.61
N ASN A 25 -5.16 -1.36 15.49
CA ASN A 25 -4.01 -0.56 15.94
C ASN A 25 -2.72 -0.84 15.17
N ALA A 26 -2.73 -1.75 14.19
CA ALA A 26 -1.54 -2.06 13.40
C ALA A 26 -1.02 -0.81 12.71
N ASP A 27 0.27 -0.55 12.90
CA ASP A 27 0.98 0.51 12.21
C ASP A 27 1.55 0.01 10.87
N ALA A 28 2.07 0.95 10.08
CA ALA A 28 2.58 0.60 8.76
C ALA A 28 3.79 -0.35 8.85
N ALA A 29 4.64 -0.23 9.88
CA ALA A 29 5.82 -1.08 10.04
C ALA A 29 5.42 -2.54 10.34
N GLU A 30 4.42 -2.75 11.19
CA GLU A 30 3.84 -4.06 11.48
C GLU A 30 3.23 -4.68 10.21
N ILE A 31 2.45 -3.90 9.46
CA ILE A 31 1.81 -4.34 8.22
C ILE A 31 2.85 -4.70 7.16
N ILE A 32 3.89 -3.87 6.98
CA ILE A 32 5.00 -4.14 6.06
C ILE A 32 5.71 -5.44 6.46
N LYS A 33 6.03 -5.61 7.75
CA LYS A 33 6.67 -6.84 8.24
C LYS A 33 5.81 -8.06 7.94
N LYS A 34 4.49 -7.97 8.15
CA LYS A 34 3.57 -9.07 7.84
C LYS A 34 3.49 -9.34 6.35
N PHE A 35 3.36 -8.30 5.52
CA PHE A 35 3.32 -8.38 4.06
C PHE A 35 4.56 -9.09 3.51
N MET A 36 5.75 -8.68 3.97
CA MET A 36 7.04 -9.26 3.54
C MET A 36 7.27 -10.68 4.09
N SER A 37 6.67 -11.03 5.23
CA SER A 37 6.74 -12.38 5.79
C SER A 37 5.84 -13.40 5.09
N ASP A 38 4.88 -12.94 4.28
CA ASP A 38 3.99 -13.81 3.51
C ASP A 38 4.75 -14.38 2.30
N SER A 39 4.80 -15.71 2.23
CA SER A 39 5.53 -16.47 1.21
C SER A 39 5.13 -16.13 -0.23
N ASN A 40 3.93 -15.59 -0.42
CA ASN A 40 3.46 -15.14 -1.74
C ASN A 40 4.13 -13.84 -2.20
N HIS A 41 4.57 -12.99 -1.27
CA HIS A 41 5.21 -11.71 -1.58
C HIS A 41 6.75 -11.78 -1.61
N LEU A 42 7.34 -12.85 -1.06
CA LEU A 42 8.80 -13.10 -1.12
C LEU A 42 9.33 -13.32 -2.55
N LYS A 43 8.47 -13.64 -3.51
CA LYS A 43 8.85 -13.82 -4.93
C LYS A 43 8.86 -12.50 -5.73
N ILE A 44 8.45 -11.40 -5.11
CA ILE A 44 8.44 -10.08 -5.74
C ILE A 44 9.90 -9.59 -5.84
N LYS A 45 10.31 -9.18 -7.04
CA LYS A 45 11.65 -8.60 -7.26
C LYS A 45 11.85 -7.36 -6.37
N ASN A 46 13.06 -7.13 -5.89
CA ASN A 46 13.37 -6.04 -4.95
C ASN A 46 12.95 -4.65 -5.46
N ASP A 47 13.09 -4.40 -6.77
CA ASP A 47 12.67 -3.17 -7.43
C ASP A 47 11.15 -2.95 -7.42
N ILE A 48 10.34 -4.00 -7.27
CA ILE A 48 8.88 -3.93 -7.17
C ILE A 48 8.44 -3.85 -5.70
N GLN A 49 9.23 -4.41 -4.77
CA GLN A 49 8.93 -4.37 -3.33
C GLN A 49 8.85 -2.93 -2.80
N ILE A 50 9.68 -2.02 -3.31
CA ILE A 50 9.65 -0.62 -2.87
C ILE A 50 8.33 0.07 -3.21
N TYR A 51 7.72 -0.27 -4.35
CA TYR A 51 6.39 0.22 -4.72
C TYR A 51 5.32 -0.32 -3.79
N ALA A 52 5.38 -1.61 -3.44
CA ALA A 52 4.46 -2.22 -2.49
C ALA A 52 4.57 -1.58 -1.09
N ILE A 53 5.78 -1.40 -0.57
CA ILE A 53 6.03 -0.77 0.73
C ILE A 53 5.52 0.68 0.75
N SER A 54 5.81 1.44 -0.31
CA SER A 54 5.35 2.82 -0.44
C SER A 54 3.83 2.91 -0.50
N ALA A 55 3.18 1.97 -1.21
CA ALA A 55 1.73 1.88 -1.26
C ALA A 55 1.09 1.59 0.11
N ILE A 56 1.69 0.69 0.90
CA ILE A 56 1.24 0.39 2.27
C ILE A 56 1.31 1.65 3.15
N ASN A 57 2.43 2.35 3.12
CA ASN A 57 2.58 3.59 3.90
C ASN A 57 1.51 4.63 3.51
N GLU A 58 1.31 4.84 2.21
CA GLU A 58 0.40 5.86 1.72
C GLU A 58 -1.07 5.51 2.03
N ILE A 59 -1.49 4.25 1.86
CA ILE A 59 -2.89 3.87 2.15
C ILE A 59 -3.22 3.96 3.64
N ILE A 60 -2.27 3.64 4.51
CA ILE A 60 -2.45 3.77 5.96
C ILE A 60 -2.51 5.24 6.38
N LYS A 61 -1.71 6.10 5.74
CA LYS A 61 -1.79 7.55 5.92
C LYS A 61 -3.16 8.09 5.47
N ILE A 62 -3.64 7.69 4.29
CA ILE A 62 -4.98 8.07 3.79
C ILE A 62 -6.06 7.64 4.80
N LYS A 63 -6.03 6.39 5.27
CA LYS A 63 -7.04 5.85 6.21
C LYS A 63 -7.04 6.60 7.55
N ARG A 64 -5.88 7.03 8.04
CA ARG A 64 -5.72 7.77 9.30
C ARG A 64 -6.03 9.26 9.19
N ASP A 65 -6.07 9.81 7.98
CA ASP A 65 -6.43 11.21 7.76
C ASP A 65 -7.84 11.50 8.30
N LYS A 66 -7.97 12.58 9.08
CA LYS A 66 -9.25 13.02 9.66
C LYS A 66 -10.32 13.24 8.59
N ALA A 67 -9.94 13.71 7.40
CA ALA A 67 -10.86 13.93 6.27
C ALA A 67 -11.46 12.62 5.70
N ASN A 68 -10.83 11.48 6.00
CA ASN A 68 -11.24 10.16 5.52
C ASN A 68 -11.89 9.30 6.61
N LYS A 69 -12.07 9.84 7.82
CA LYS A 69 -12.74 9.13 8.92
C LYS A 69 -14.14 8.69 8.49
N GLY A 70 -14.43 7.39 8.63
CA GLY A 70 -15.72 6.79 8.25
C GLY A 70 -15.82 6.33 6.80
N LYS A 71 -14.80 6.54 5.96
CA LYS A 71 -14.74 5.92 4.63
C LYS A 71 -14.44 4.42 4.73
N ASN A 72 -15.10 3.62 3.90
CA ASN A 72 -14.83 2.19 3.81
C ASN A 72 -13.62 1.90 2.91
N ASN A 73 -13.09 0.68 2.96
CA ASN A 73 -11.89 0.28 2.19
C ASN A 73 -12.05 0.52 0.67
N LYS A 74 -13.25 0.34 0.10
CA LYS A 74 -13.49 0.62 -1.33
C LYS A 74 -13.30 2.11 -1.65
N GLN A 75 -13.82 3.01 -0.82
CA GLN A 75 -13.65 4.45 -0.98
C GLN A 75 -12.20 4.88 -0.76
N LEU A 76 -11.51 4.29 0.21
CA LEU A 76 -10.08 4.54 0.48
C LEU A 76 -9.21 4.10 -0.71
N MET A 77 -9.50 2.93 -1.29
CA MET A 77 -8.82 2.47 -2.50
C MET A 77 -9.10 3.37 -3.71
N GLN A 78 -10.32 3.90 -3.86
CA GLN A 78 -10.59 4.86 -4.94
C GLN A 78 -9.76 6.15 -4.80
N ILE A 79 -9.52 6.61 -3.58
CA ILE A 79 -8.64 7.76 -3.32
C ILE A 79 -7.20 7.39 -3.64
N PHE A 80 -6.74 6.24 -3.17
CA PHE A 80 -5.40 5.72 -3.46
C PHE A 80 -5.13 5.60 -4.96
N MET A 81 -6.05 5.02 -5.72
CA MET A 81 -5.89 4.86 -7.16
C MET A 81 -5.69 6.19 -7.89
N ARG A 82 -6.33 7.28 -7.41
CA ARG A 82 -6.15 8.62 -7.99
C ARG A 82 -4.75 9.18 -7.75
N ILE A 83 -4.12 8.85 -6.62
CA ILE A 83 -2.77 9.34 -6.28
C ILE A 83 -1.65 8.38 -6.67
N SER A 84 -1.98 7.12 -6.94
CA SER A 84 -1.00 6.06 -7.23
C SER A 84 -0.05 6.36 -8.41
N PRO A 85 -0.46 7.05 -9.50
CA PRO A 85 0.47 7.39 -10.57
C PRO A 85 1.54 8.39 -10.12
N GLU A 86 1.14 9.38 -9.30
CA GLU A 86 2.06 10.38 -8.76
C GLU A 86 3.00 9.77 -7.72
N LEU A 87 2.49 8.86 -6.88
CA LEU A 87 3.32 8.07 -5.97
C LEU A 87 4.36 7.24 -6.73
N SER A 88 3.95 6.59 -7.82
CA SER A 88 4.86 5.82 -8.68
C SER A 88 5.93 6.71 -9.33
N ARG A 89 5.57 7.93 -9.77
CA ARG A 89 6.52 8.90 -10.32
C ARG A 89 7.58 9.29 -9.28
N ARG A 90 7.16 9.63 -8.06
CA ARG A 90 8.08 10.00 -6.96
C ARG A 90 9.08 8.90 -6.63
N ILE A 91 8.63 7.65 -6.56
CA ILE A 91 9.51 6.51 -6.28
C ILE A 91 10.61 6.36 -7.35
N LYS A 92 10.30 6.64 -8.63
CA LYS A 92 11.28 6.60 -9.74
C LYS A 92 12.24 7.78 -9.76
N GLU A 93 11.90 8.88 -9.10
CA GLU A 93 12.78 10.05 -9.02
C GLU A 93 13.75 9.92 -7.84
N ASP A 94 13.35 9.20 -6.80
CA ASP A 94 14.17 8.92 -5.62
C ASP A 94 15.12 7.70 -5.77
N TYR A 95 14.94 6.88 -6.82
CA TYR A 95 15.69 5.63 -7.10
C TYR A 95 15.96 5.43 -8.59
#